data_AF-A0A4Y7TUV0-F1
#
_entry.id   AF-A0A4Y7TUV0-F1
#
_cell.length_a   1.000
_cell.length_b   1.000
_cell.length_c   1.000
_cell.angle_alpha   90.00
_cell.angle_beta   90.00
_cell.angle_gamma   90.00
#
_symmetry.space_group_name_H-M   'P 1'
#
loop_
_entity.id
_entity.type
_entity.pdbx_description
1 polymer ?
#
loop_
_entity_poly.entity_id
_entity_poly.type
_entity_poly.pdbx_seq_one_letter_code
_entity_poly.pdbx_strand_id
1 'polypeptide(L)'
;MDCLLLHVLTHVPRMTRVRTSQEFRCSFSRQAVERRSLNCLRVAILAYSGSQKSPVWIDSDPLNYPTACTVEVNTTSLPVQMTTSATGARYFEIGFEIILLFGLTELQAQIAYRQNGQEKRGRAQVIYEGN
;
A
#
# COMPACT_ATOMS: atom_id res chain seq x y z
N MET A 1 -17.24 -7.18 12.63
CA MET A 1 -16.73 -6.00 13.33
C MET A 1 -15.26 -5.85 12.96
N ASP A 2 -15.07 -5.23 11.79
CA ASP A 2 -14.01 -4.26 11.49
C ASP A 2 -12.55 -4.75 11.53
N CYS A 3 -12.22 -5.72 10.67
CA CYS A 3 -10.84 -5.93 10.23
C CYS A 3 -10.50 -4.95 9.09
N LEU A 4 -10.18 -3.72 9.49
CA LEU A 4 -9.25 -2.78 8.85
C LEU A 4 -9.21 -2.84 7.32
N LEU A 5 -10.18 -2.16 6.71
CA LEU A 5 -10.13 -1.64 5.35
C LEU A 5 -9.01 -0.58 5.31
N LEU A 6 -7.80 -1.01 4.94
CA LEU A 6 -6.68 -0.11 4.76
C LEU A 6 -6.86 0.66 3.44
N HIS A 7 -7.70 1.70 3.48
CA HIS A 7 -7.91 2.62 2.37
C HIS A 7 -6.75 3.61 2.32
N VAL A 8 -5.82 3.39 1.40
CA VAL A 8 -4.77 4.35 1.09
C VAL A 8 -5.31 5.36 0.09
N LEU A 9 -5.79 6.49 0.61
CA LEU A 9 -6.09 7.67 -0.18
C LEU A 9 -4.82 8.53 -0.29
N THR A 10 -3.86 8.11 -1.12
CA THR A 10 -2.97 9.11 -1.72
C THR A 10 -3.75 9.84 -2.78
N HIS A 11 -4.33 10.97 -2.41
CA HIS A 11 -4.77 11.96 -3.38
C HIS A 11 -3.54 12.49 -4.11
N VAL A 12 -3.19 11.86 -5.23
CA VAL A 12 -2.30 12.48 -6.22
C VAL A 12 -3.21 13.36 -7.08
N PRO A 13 -3.13 14.69 -6.98
CA PRO A 13 -4.01 15.56 -7.74
C PRO A 13 -3.82 15.30 -9.23
N ARG A 14 -4.92 15.02 -9.95
CA ARG A 14 -4.95 15.06 -11.42
C ARG A 14 -4.44 16.44 -11.83
N MET A 15 -3.32 16.50 -12.55
CA MET A 15 -2.53 17.69 -12.94
C MET A 15 -1.40 18.15 -12.00
N THR A 16 -0.93 17.34 -11.05
CA THR A 16 0.41 17.60 -10.52
C THR A 16 1.42 17.08 -11.52
N ARG A 17 2.22 17.98 -12.12
CA ARG A 17 3.44 17.58 -12.82
C ARG A 17 4.36 16.97 -11.78
N VAL A 18 4.26 15.65 -11.60
CA VAL A 18 5.12 14.92 -10.67
C VAL A 18 6.55 15.17 -11.13
N ARG A 19 7.32 15.85 -10.29
CA ARG A 19 8.75 15.98 -10.55
C ARG A 19 9.33 14.59 -10.37
N THR A 20 10.12 14.16 -11.33
CA THR A 20 10.69 12.81 -11.50
C THR A 20 11.54 12.29 -10.33
N SER A 21 11.58 13.02 -9.21
CA SER A 21 12.40 12.76 -8.03
C SER A 21 11.61 12.78 -6.71
N GLN A 22 10.28 12.86 -6.74
CA GLN A 22 9.47 12.92 -5.52
C GLN A 22 8.96 11.54 -5.11
N GLU A 23 9.39 11.06 -3.94
CA GLU A 23 8.88 9.84 -3.31
C GLU A 23 7.49 10.12 -2.72
N PHE A 24 6.50 9.28 -3.03
CA PHE A 24 5.23 9.25 -2.33
C PHE A 24 5.21 8.02 -1.42
N ARG A 25 5.03 8.24 -0.12
CA ARG A 25 5.09 7.18 0.89
C ARG A 25 3.72 6.97 1.51
N CYS A 26 3.40 5.70 1.75
CA CYS A 26 2.14 5.29 2.37
C CYS A 26 2.44 4.20 3.40
N SER A 27 1.94 4.37 4.61
CA SER A 27 2.10 3.37 5.67
C SER A 27 1.05 2.29 5.57
N PHE A 28 1.47 1.03 5.70
CA PHE A 28 0.65 -0.16 5.67
C PHE A 28 0.90 -0.99 6.92
N SER A 29 -0.17 -1.57 7.46
CA SER A 29 -0.09 -2.68 8.40
C SER A 29 -0.97 -3.83 7.92
N ARG A 30 -0.54 -5.06 8.21
CA ARG A 30 -1.33 -6.25 7.89
C ARG A 30 -1.27 -7.22 9.06
N GLN A 31 -2.45 -7.73 9.42
CA GLN A 31 -2.63 -8.72 10.46
C GLN A 31 -3.12 -10.04 9.86
N ALA A 32 -2.67 -11.16 10.42
CA ALA A 32 -3.14 -12.50 10.03
C ALA A 32 -3.00 -13.49 11.18
N VAL A 33 -3.90 -14.49 11.23
CA VAL A 33 -3.80 -15.62 12.16
C VAL A 33 -2.62 -16.53 11.78
N GLU A 34 -2.45 -16.77 10.48
CA GLU A 34 -1.33 -17.57 9.98
C GLU A 34 -0.20 -16.67 9.48
N ARG A 35 1.02 -16.89 9.98
CA ARG A 35 2.21 -16.12 9.58
C ARG A 35 2.46 -16.17 8.07
N ARG A 36 2.26 -17.32 7.43
CA ARG A 36 2.49 -17.50 5.98
C ARG A 36 1.61 -16.61 5.11
N SER A 37 0.44 -16.21 5.62
CA SER A 37 -0.46 -15.27 4.94
C SER A 37 0.08 -13.84 4.89
N LEU A 38 1.18 -13.57 5.61
CA LEU A 38 1.93 -12.31 5.57
C LEU A 38 3.17 -12.40 4.68
N ASN A 39 3.37 -13.44 3.87
CA ASN A 39 4.56 -13.58 3.03
C ASN A 39 4.48 -12.79 1.71
N CYS A 40 3.26 -12.52 1.24
CA CYS A 40 3.00 -11.75 0.03
C CYS A 40 1.80 -10.84 0.26
N LEU A 41 1.89 -9.60 -0.19
CA LEU A 41 0.80 -8.65 -0.17
C LEU A 41 0.60 -8.05 -1.56
N ARG A 42 -0.67 -7.92 -1.96
CA ARG A 42 -1.08 -7.14 -3.12
C ARG A 42 -1.83 -5.91 -2.66
N VAL A 43 -1.43 -4.76 -3.15
CA VAL A 43 -2.04 -3.47 -2.84
C VAL A 43 -2.48 -2.82 -4.15
N ALA A 44 -3.77 -2.58 -4.30
CA ALA A 44 -4.31 -1.83 -5.43
C ALA A 44 -4.03 -0.33 -5.23
N ILE A 45 -3.45 0.30 -6.24
CA ILE A 45 -3.31 1.75 -6.34
C ILE A 45 -4.45 2.24 -7.21
N LEU A 46 -5.34 3.05 -6.64
CA LEU A 46 -6.50 3.60 -7.33
C LEU A 46 -6.17 4.97 -7.91
N ALA A 47 -6.63 5.24 -9.13
CA ALA A 47 -6.55 6.56 -9.73
C ALA A 47 -7.93 7.20 -9.72
N TYR A 48 -8.06 8.33 -9.02
CA TYR A 48 -9.30 9.09 -9.06
C TYR A 48 -9.55 9.65 -10.46
N SER A 49 -10.69 9.27 -11.03
CA SER A 49 -11.10 9.60 -12.39
C SER A 49 -12.36 10.48 -12.50
N GLY A 50 -12.93 10.88 -11.35
CA GLY A 50 -14.10 11.75 -11.29
C GLY A 50 -13.81 13.23 -11.55
N SER A 51 -14.89 14.02 -11.62
CA SER A 51 -14.87 15.47 -11.89
C SER A 51 -14.90 16.35 -10.65
N GLN A 52 -15.12 15.78 -9.46
CA GLN A 52 -15.14 16.53 -8.20
C GLN A 52 -13.73 16.99 -7.82
N LYS A 53 -13.60 18.26 -7.40
CA LYS A 53 -12.34 18.88 -6.96
C LYS A 53 -11.84 18.36 -5.61
N SER A 54 -12.76 17.91 -4.77
CA SER A 54 -12.47 17.27 -3.48
C SER A 54 -13.11 15.89 -3.52
N PRO A 55 -12.33 14.85 -3.82
CA PRO A 55 -12.86 13.50 -3.92
C PRO A 55 -13.56 13.06 -2.62
N VAL A 56 -14.70 12.38 -2.77
CA VAL A 56 -15.43 11.73 -1.66
C VAL A 56 -14.73 10.42 -1.29
N TRP A 57 -15.08 9.86 -0.14
CA TRP A 57 -14.69 8.49 0.26
C TRP A 57 -14.90 7.48 -0.86
N ILE A 58 -13.95 6.57 -1.05
CA ILE A 58 -13.98 5.52 -2.10
C ILE A 58 -15.30 4.74 -2.03
N ASP A 59 -15.77 4.44 -0.81
CA ASP A 59 -17.02 3.71 -0.56
C ASP A 59 -18.26 4.44 -1.10
N SER A 60 -18.20 5.77 -1.21
CA SER A 60 -19.33 6.59 -1.69
C SER A 60 -19.39 6.67 -3.21
N ASP A 61 -18.30 6.39 -3.92
CA ASP A 61 -18.22 6.56 -5.37
C ASP A 61 -17.15 5.66 -6.03
N PRO A 62 -17.28 4.33 -5.93
CA PRO A 62 -16.24 3.38 -6.32
C PRO A 62 -15.92 3.42 -7.82
N LEU A 63 -16.90 3.78 -8.67
CA LEU A 63 -16.73 3.86 -10.13
C LEU A 63 -15.71 4.91 -10.54
N ASN A 64 -15.53 5.96 -9.73
CA ASN A 64 -14.56 7.01 -9.98
C ASN A 64 -13.15 6.69 -9.47
N TYR A 65 -12.91 5.49 -8.92
CA TYR A 65 -11.58 5.04 -8.46
C TYR A 65 -11.16 3.73 -9.11
N PRO A 66 -11.00 3.67 -10.45
CA PRO A 66 -10.44 2.50 -11.10
C PRO A 66 -9.03 2.18 -10.57
N THR A 67 -8.72 0.89 -10.49
CA THR A 67 -7.36 0.41 -10.21
C THR A 67 -6.43 0.82 -11.35
N ALA A 68 -5.42 1.63 -11.03
CA ALA A 68 -4.38 2.02 -11.98
C ALA A 68 -3.32 0.93 -12.13
N CYS A 69 -2.91 0.33 -11.01
CA CYS A 69 -1.99 -0.79 -10.96
C CYS A 69 -2.08 -1.49 -9.60
N THR A 70 -1.56 -2.71 -9.54
CA THR A 70 -1.40 -3.49 -8.32
C THR A 70 0.08 -3.56 -7.96
N VAL A 71 0.42 -3.17 -6.73
CA VAL A 71 1.77 -3.36 -6.19
C VAL A 71 1.81 -4.70 -5.46
N GLU A 72 2.64 -5.62 -5.94
CA GLU A 72 2.94 -6.88 -5.28
C GLU A 72 4.24 -6.77 -4.47
N VAL A 73 4.17 -7.16 -3.20
CA VAL A 73 5.27 -7.08 -2.26
C VAL A 73 5.52 -8.45 -1.66
N ASN A 74 6.76 -8.91 -1.77
CA ASN A 74 7.24 -10.02 -0.95
C ASN A 74 7.60 -9.50 0.45
N THR A 75 6.80 -9.89 1.43
CA THR A 75 6.90 -9.41 2.81
C THR A 75 7.61 -10.38 3.76
N THR A 76 8.22 -11.44 3.24
CA THR A 76 8.93 -12.46 4.05
C THR A 76 10.10 -11.91 4.87
N SER A 77 10.71 -10.80 4.42
CA SER A 77 11.86 -10.16 5.08
C SER A 77 11.46 -9.18 6.19
N LEU A 78 10.17 -8.86 6.34
CA LEU A 78 9.73 -7.90 7.34
C LEU A 78 9.80 -8.50 8.75
N PRO A 79 10.11 -7.66 9.76
CA PRO A 79 9.88 -8.03 11.14
C PRO A 79 8.40 -8.31 11.39
N VAL A 80 8.09 -9.54 11.80
CA VAL A 80 6.73 -9.94 12.18
C VAL A 80 6.61 -9.89 13.69
N GLN A 81 5.62 -9.17 14.17
CA GLN A 81 5.24 -9.13 15.58
C GLN A 81 4.15 -10.16 15.84
N MET A 82 4.23 -10.90 16.95
CA MET A 82 3.15 -11.77 17.42
C MET A 82 2.46 -11.08 18.58
N THR A 83 1.15 -10.88 18.45
CA THR A 83 0.34 -10.12 19.40
C THR A 83 -0.85 -10.97 19.83
N THR A 84 -1.41 -10.63 20.99
CA THR A 84 -2.63 -11.24 21.51
C THR A 84 -3.74 -10.18 21.49
N SER A 85 -4.85 -10.49 20.87
CA SER A 85 -6.04 -9.64 20.84
C SER A 85 -6.68 -9.53 22.23
N ALA A 86 -7.59 -8.57 22.40
CA ALA A 86 -8.35 -8.40 23.64
C ALA A 86 -9.14 -9.65 24.07
N THR A 87 -9.48 -10.52 23.12
CA THR A 87 -10.20 -11.78 23.37
C THR A 87 -9.27 -12.97 23.65
N GLY A 88 -7.95 -12.76 23.69
CA GLY A 88 -6.95 -13.80 23.92
C GLY A 88 -6.48 -14.53 22.67
N ALA A 89 -7.05 -14.25 21.49
CA ALA A 89 -6.61 -14.87 20.24
C ALA A 89 -5.26 -14.31 19.79
N ARG A 90 -4.32 -15.19 19.44
CA ARG A 90 -3.01 -14.82 18.90
C ARG A 90 -3.08 -14.50 17.41
N TYR A 91 -2.37 -13.47 16.98
CA TYR A 91 -2.23 -13.10 15.59
C TYR A 91 -0.84 -12.53 15.31
N PHE A 92 -0.49 -12.45 14.04
CA PHE A 92 0.76 -11.86 13.56
C PHE A 92 0.47 -10.53 12.90
N GLU A 93 1.39 -9.58 13.04
CA GLU A 93 1.31 -8.26 12.45
C GLU A 93 2.64 -7.88 11.79
N ILE A 94 2.56 -7.23 10.62
CA ILE A 94 3.67 -6.57 9.95
C ILE A 94 3.32 -5.10 9.71
N GLY A 95 4.33 -4.23 9.79
CA GLY A 95 4.22 -2.81 9.46
C GLY A 95 5.34 -2.39 8.51
N PHE A 96 4.99 -1.63 7.47
CA PHE A 96 5.90 -1.14 6.44
C PHE A 96 5.31 0.04 5.69
N GLU A 97 6.09 0.64 4.82
CA GLU A 97 5.65 1.68 3.89
C GLU A 97 5.79 1.18 2.46
N ILE A 98 4.85 1.53 1.60
CA ILE A 98 5.04 1.46 0.14
C ILE A 98 5.49 2.84 -0.32
N ILE A 99 6.57 2.87 -1.10
CA ILE A 99 7.12 4.06 -1.72
C ILE A 99 6.83 3.97 -3.22
N LEU A 100 6.07 4.92 -3.74
CA LEU A 100 5.84 5.12 -5.15
C LEU A 100 6.83 6.15 -5.69
N LEU A 101 7.51 5.78 -6.76
CA LEU A 101 8.52 6.58 -7.45
C LEU A 101 8.05 6.79 -8.89
N PHE A 102 7.73 8.03 -9.24
CA PHE A 102 7.33 8.36 -10.60
C PHE A 102 8.58 8.66 -11.43
N GLY A 103 9.01 7.68 -12.23
CA GLY A 103 10.08 7.85 -13.21
C GLY A 103 9.64 8.71 -14.40
N LEU A 104 10.54 8.87 -15.39
CA LEU A 104 10.21 9.61 -16.62
C LEU A 104 9.12 8.92 -17.43
N THR A 105 9.13 7.59 -17.47
CA THR A 105 8.26 6.78 -18.33
C THR A 105 7.47 5.72 -17.57
N GLU A 106 7.88 5.36 -16.35
CA GLU A 106 7.30 4.24 -15.60
C GLU A 106 7.14 4.58 -14.11
N LEU A 107 6.07 4.06 -13.51
CA LEU A 107 5.91 4.01 -12.06
C LEU A 107 6.74 2.86 -11.50
N GLN A 108 7.53 3.14 -10.47
CA GLN A 108 8.26 2.14 -9.69
C GLN A 108 7.71 2.10 -8.26
N ALA A 109 7.80 0.94 -7.63
CA ALA A 109 7.41 0.75 -6.24
C ALA A 109 8.55 0.12 -5.43
N GLN A 110 8.67 0.55 -4.18
CA GLN A 110 9.55 -0.05 -3.18
C GLN A 110 8.78 -0.24 -1.88
N ILE A 111 9.31 -1.09 -1.02
CA ILE A 111 8.92 -1.10 0.39
C ILE A 111 10.01 -0.51 1.26
N ALA A 112 9.60 0.12 2.36
CA ALA A 112 10.49 0.50 3.44
C ALA A 112 9.97 -0.04 4.78
N TYR A 113 10.87 -0.50 5.62
CA TYR A 113 10.56 -0.95 6.98
C TYR A 113 11.76 -0.72 7.88
N ARG A 114 11.53 -0.63 9.20
CA ARG A 114 12.63 -0.52 10.16
C ARG A 114 12.98 -1.88 10.74
N GLN A 115 14.27 -2.19 10.76
CA GLN A 115 14.81 -3.34 11.46
C GLN A 115 16.04 -2.91 12.25
N ASN A 116 16.06 -3.17 13.56
CA ASN A 116 17.16 -2.79 14.46
C ASN A 116 17.51 -1.29 14.40
N GLY A 117 16.49 -0.43 14.31
CA GLY A 117 16.67 1.03 14.24
C GLY A 117 17.10 1.58 12.87
N GLN A 118 17.39 0.73 11.89
CA GLN A 118 17.77 1.13 10.54
C GLN A 118 16.61 0.94 9.55
N GLU A 119 16.42 1.91 8.66
CA GLU A 119 15.52 1.75 7.52
C GLU A 119 16.13 0.75 6.53
N LYS A 120 15.35 -0.26 6.18
CA LYS A 120 15.62 -1.19 5.10
C LYS A 120 14.63 -0.94 3.98
N ARG A 121 15.10 -1.12 2.75
CA ARG A 121 14.28 -1.02 1.55
C ARG A 121 14.32 -2.31 0.75
N GLY A 122 13.21 -2.62 0.10
CA GLY A 122 13.06 -3.78 -0.78
C GLY A 122 12.34 -3.38 -2.07
N ARG A 123 12.57 -4.14 -3.14
CA ARG A 123 11.82 -3.95 -4.38
C ARG A 123 10.38 -4.42 -4.20
N ALA A 124 9.44 -3.67 -4.80
CA ALA A 124 8.07 -4.10 -5.00
C ALA A 124 7.78 -4.13 -6.51
N GLN A 125 6.95 -5.06 -6.94
CA GLN A 125 6.59 -5.21 -8.34
C GLN A 125 5.32 -4.41 -8.64
N VAL A 126 5.37 -3.57 -9.66
CA VAL A 126 4.17 -2.90 -10.20
C VAL A 126 3.60 -3.78 -11.30
N ILE A 127 2.34 -4.17 -11.14
CA ILE A 127 1.58 -4.98 -12.10
C ILE A 127 0.50 -4.06 -12.66
N TYR A 128 0.53 -3.81 -13.97
CA TYR A 128 -0.53 -3.12 -14.67
C TYR A 128 -1.57 -4.16 -15.10
N GLU A 129 -2.84 -3.91 -14.80
CA GLU A 129 -3.91 -4.73 -15.37
C GLU A 129 -3.95 -4.45 -16.88
N GLY A 130 -3.78 -5.50 -17.69
CA GLY A 130 -3.90 -5.42 -19.13
C GLY A 130 -5.38 -5.30 -19.50
N ASN A 131 -5.71 -4.26 -20.27
CA ASN A 131 -7.04 -4.08 -20.85
C ASN A 131 -7.31 -5.13 -21.94
#